data_AF-A0A496A847-F1
#
_entry.id   AF-A0A496A847-F1
#
_cell.length_a   1.000
_cell.length_b   1.000
_cell.length_c   1.000
_cell.angle_alpha   90.00
_cell.angle_beta   90.00
_cell.angle_gamma   90.00
#
_symmetry.space_group_name_H-M   'P 1'
#
loop_
_entity.id
_entity.type
_entity.pdbx_description
1 polymer ?
#
loop_
_entity_poly.entity_id
_entity_poly.type
_entity_poly.pdbx_seq_one_letter_code
_entity_poly.pdbx_strand_id
1 'polypeptide(L)'
;MDLQQINVKVFTTEDSKINYTNFIKVFNRWMKEADSDDYLNYADYSHVDAGPGVLLILKQANYSIDNAYHEHGFLYNRKQAVEGDNADKIRQALAEVLSKCEQLEASAELENAVHFNGASLLFMINNRHIAPNTSETAEAVQADLTPVLQQMYGDDNFTVERTSEDARERFALRISANSDKPISELLANLGG
;
A
#
# COMPACT_ATOMS: atom_id res chain seq x y z
N MET A 1 14.37 16.40 -2.07
CA MET A 1 13.79 15.77 -0.87
C MET A 1 14.25 14.32 -0.86
N ASP A 2 14.62 13.74 0.28
CA ASP A 2 14.95 12.31 0.37
C ASP A 2 13.76 11.55 0.96
N LEU A 3 13.05 10.78 0.13
CA LEU A 3 11.82 10.10 0.57
C LEU A 3 12.14 8.91 1.45
N GLN A 4 11.49 8.85 2.62
CA GLN A 4 11.60 7.75 3.58
C GLN A 4 10.23 7.46 4.18
N GLN A 5 10.05 6.26 4.75
CA GLN A 5 8.79 5.86 5.39
C GLN A 5 7.58 6.01 4.44
N ILE A 6 7.78 5.54 3.21
CA ILE A 6 6.75 5.46 2.17
C ILE A 6 5.73 4.40 2.57
N ASN A 7 4.46 4.77 2.52
CA ASN A 7 3.36 3.86 2.74
C ASN A 7 2.48 3.83 1.49
N VAL A 8 1.95 2.66 1.16
CA VAL A 8 1.05 2.49 0.02
C VAL A 8 -0.13 1.64 0.44
N LYS A 9 -1.35 2.09 0.16
CA LYS A 9 -2.55 1.28 0.26
C LYS A 9 -3.08 0.96 -1.13
N VAL A 10 -3.33 -0.30 -1.39
CA VAL A 10 -4.09 -0.75 -2.56
C VAL A 10 -5.50 -1.06 -2.07
N PHE A 11 -6.50 -0.39 -2.63
CA PHE A 11 -7.88 -0.56 -2.19
C PHE A 11 -8.46 -1.89 -2.68
N THR A 12 -9.43 -2.44 -1.95
CA THR A 12 -10.18 -3.59 -2.44
C THR A 12 -11.28 -3.15 -3.40
N THR A 13 -11.74 -4.07 -4.24
CA THR A 13 -12.95 -3.86 -5.05
C THR A 13 -14.19 -3.79 -4.17
N GLU A 14 -15.29 -3.21 -4.67
CA GLU A 14 -16.55 -3.06 -3.90
C GLU A 14 -17.22 -4.41 -3.59
N ASP A 15 -17.01 -5.42 -4.42
CA ASP A 15 -17.57 -6.77 -4.25
C ASP A 15 -16.76 -7.65 -3.28
N SER A 16 -15.57 -7.17 -2.87
CA SER A 16 -14.73 -7.86 -1.89
C SER A 16 -15.41 -7.95 -0.53
N LYS A 17 -15.34 -9.13 0.09
CA LYS A 17 -15.90 -9.42 1.41
C LYS A 17 -14.78 -9.60 2.43
N ILE A 18 -14.58 -8.57 3.23
CA ILE A 18 -13.52 -8.57 4.24
C ILE A 18 -13.95 -9.38 5.48
N ASN A 19 -13.25 -10.50 5.69
CA ASN A 19 -13.32 -11.27 6.92
C ASN A 19 -11.95 -11.28 7.60
N TYR A 20 -11.79 -10.44 8.63
CA TYR A 20 -10.53 -10.28 9.36
C TYR A 20 -10.00 -11.58 9.98
N THR A 21 -10.87 -12.51 10.40
CA THR A 21 -10.45 -13.82 10.92
C THR A 21 -9.73 -14.64 9.85
N ASN A 22 -10.14 -14.53 8.58
CA ASN A 22 -9.48 -15.23 7.49
C ASN A 22 -8.10 -14.61 7.18
N PHE A 23 -7.97 -13.28 7.24
CA PHE A 23 -6.65 -12.64 7.14
C PHE A 23 -5.69 -13.01 8.28
N ILE A 24 -6.18 -13.15 9.51
CA ILE A 24 -5.37 -13.64 10.64
C ILE A 24 -4.83 -15.06 10.33
N LYS A 25 -5.60 -15.93 9.68
CA LYS A 25 -5.11 -17.26 9.26
C LYS A 25 -3.98 -17.14 8.23
N VAL A 26 -4.14 -16.27 7.22
CA VAL A 26 -3.08 -16.00 6.23
C VAL A 26 -1.81 -15.48 6.91
N PHE A 27 -1.93 -14.50 7.80
CA PHE A 27 -0.79 -13.93 8.51
C PHE A 27 -0.11 -14.95 9.41
N ASN A 28 -0.86 -15.80 10.11
CA ASN A 28 -0.28 -16.91 10.87
C ASN A 28 0.49 -17.89 9.97
N ARG A 29 0.00 -18.16 8.76
CA ARG A 29 0.72 -18.98 7.78
C ARG A 29 2.01 -18.29 7.33
N TRP A 30 1.95 -17.02 6.91
CA TRP A 30 3.15 -16.26 6.52
C TRP A 30 4.21 -16.23 7.63
N MET A 31 3.82 -15.99 8.88
CA MET A 31 4.75 -16.03 10.03
C MET A 31 5.37 -17.40 10.26
N LYS A 32 4.62 -18.49 9.98
CA LYS A 32 5.09 -19.87 10.15
C LYS A 32 6.02 -20.32 9.02
N GLU A 33 5.75 -19.87 7.79
CA GLU A 33 6.50 -20.22 6.58
C GLU A 33 7.71 -19.31 6.35
N ALA A 34 7.81 -18.19 7.07
CA ALA A 34 8.93 -17.28 6.94
C ALA A 34 10.24 -17.92 7.45
N ASP A 35 11.24 -17.97 6.57
CA ASP A 35 12.63 -18.29 6.93
C ASP A 35 13.37 -17.09 7.56
N SER A 36 12.70 -15.94 7.70
CA SER A 36 13.25 -14.71 8.27
C SER A 36 12.67 -14.42 9.65
N ASP A 37 13.49 -13.79 10.49
CA ASP A 37 13.05 -13.26 11.78
C ASP A 37 12.39 -11.87 11.66
N ASP A 38 11.96 -11.49 10.45
CA ASP A 38 11.37 -10.19 10.18
C ASP A 38 9.94 -10.09 10.72
N TYR A 39 9.15 -11.17 10.65
CA TYR A 39 7.81 -11.19 11.21
C TYR A 39 7.85 -11.28 12.74
N LEU A 40 7.18 -10.34 13.43
CA LEU A 40 7.23 -10.23 14.88
C LEU A 40 5.93 -10.71 15.55
N ASN A 41 4.80 -10.13 15.16
CA ASN A 41 3.47 -10.45 15.71
C ASN A 41 2.36 -9.81 14.87
N TYR A 42 1.09 -10.03 15.21
CA TYR A 42 -0.03 -9.22 14.74
C TYR A 42 -0.83 -8.61 15.90
N ALA A 43 -1.60 -7.57 15.58
CA ALA A 43 -2.57 -6.96 16.48
C ALA A 43 -3.95 -6.93 15.79
N ASP A 44 -4.98 -7.29 16.54
CA ASP A 44 -6.37 -7.30 16.06
C ASP A 44 -7.13 -6.07 16.54
N TYR A 45 -7.39 -5.15 15.60
CA TYR A 45 -8.21 -3.96 15.76
C TYR A 45 -9.49 -4.03 14.89
N SER A 46 -9.93 -5.22 14.50
CA SER A 46 -11.15 -5.40 13.68
C SER A 46 -12.43 -4.84 14.32
N HIS A 47 -12.41 -4.62 15.63
CA HIS A 47 -13.48 -4.00 16.40
C HIS A 47 -13.45 -2.47 16.39
N VAL A 48 -12.36 -1.85 15.92
CA VAL A 48 -12.21 -0.40 15.84
C VAL A 48 -12.85 0.10 14.55
N ASP A 49 -13.87 0.94 14.69
CA ASP A 49 -14.54 1.56 13.54
C ASP A 49 -13.58 2.43 12.73
N ALA A 50 -13.68 2.32 11.40
CA ALA A 50 -12.73 2.92 10.44
C ALA A 50 -11.24 2.75 10.84
N GLY A 51 -10.91 1.63 11.49
CA GLY A 51 -9.60 1.38 12.07
C GLY A 51 -8.64 0.59 11.17
N PRO A 52 -7.47 0.23 11.71
CA PRO A 52 -6.44 -0.49 10.97
C PRO A 52 -6.76 -1.98 10.73
N GLY A 53 -7.93 -2.47 11.15
CA GLY A 53 -8.36 -3.86 11.00
C GLY A 53 -7.37 -4.82 11.65
N VAL A 54 -6.70 -5.66 10.87
CA VAL A 54 -5.65 -6.55 11.37
C VAL A 54 -4.29 -6.02 10.93
N LEU A 55 -3.39 -5.76 11.88
CA LEU A 55 -2.05 -5.23 11.66
C LEU A 55 -1.01 -6.34 11.88
N LEU A 56 -0.32 -6.76 10.83
CA LEU A 56 0.89 -7.59 10.88
C LEU A 56 2.13 -6.70 11.07
N ILE A 57 2.91 -7.00 12.10
CA ILE A 57 4.07 -6.24 12.54
C ILE A 57 5.33 -7.00 12.12
N LEU A 58 6.12 -6.41 11.22
CA LEU A 58 7.43 -6.94 10.82
C LEU A 58 8.53 -6.07 11.46
N LYS A 59 9.83 -6.25 11.18
CA LYS A 59 10.87 -5.30 11.61
C LYS A 59 10.99 -4.16 10.61
N GLN A 60 10.95 -4.47 9.32
CA GLN A 60 11.18 -3.52 8.23
C GLN A 60 9.93 -2.73 7.85
N ALA A 61 8.76 -3.36 7.93
CA ALA A 61 7.47 -2.77 7.58
C ALA A 61 6.37 -3.21 8.54
N ASN A 62 5.17 -2.64 8.40
CA ASN A 62 3.94 -3.23 8.89
C ASN A 62 2.99 -3.40 7.71
N TYR A 63 2.16 -4.45 7.75
CA TYR A 63 1.09 -4.66 6.79
C TYR A 63 -0.24 -4.63 7.52
N SER A 64 -1.29 -4.06 6.94
CA SER A 64 -2.61 -4.12 7.54
C SER A 64 -3.74 -4.27 6.53
N ILE A 65 -4.82 -4.90 6.96
CA ILE A 65 -6.10 -4.88 6.27
C ILE A 65 -6.84 -3.65 6.79
N ASP A 66 -6.48 -2.51 6.25
CA ASP A 66 -6.85 -1.20 6.75
C ASP A 66 -8.24 -0.78 6.26
N ASN A 67 -9.04 -0.19 7.14
CA ASN A 67 -10.37 0.33 6.84
C ASN A 67 -10.48 1.83 7.17
N ALA A 68 -9.37 2.57 7.18
CA ALA A 68 -9.40 4.00 7.38
C ALA A 68 -10.35 4.65 6.38
N TYR A 69 -11.16 5.59 6.87
CA TYR A 69 -12.21 6.28 6.10
C TYR A 69 -13.31 5.35 5.52
N HIS A 70 -13.48 4.16 6.10
CA HIS A 70 -14.40 3.11 5.62
C HIS A 70 -14.11 2.61 4.20
N GLU A 71 -12.87 2.80 3.73
CA GLU A 71 -12.40 2.25 2.47
C GLU A 71 -11.45 1.09 2.79
N HIS A 72 -11.83 -0.14 2.49
CA HIS A 72 -10.95 -1.29 2.74
C HIS A 72 -9.79 -1.34 1.76
N GLY A 73 -8.63 -1.76 2.25
CA GLY A 73 -7.45 -1.99 1.42
C GLY A 73 -6.32 -2.66 2.17
N PHE A 74 -5.35 -3.17 1.42
CA PHE A 74 -4.10 -3.65 2.00
C PHE A 74 -3.12 -2.48 2.07
N LEU A 75 -2.66 -2.17 3.28
CA LEU A 75 -1.77 -1.05 3.57
C LEU A 75 -0.38 -1.56 3.96
N TYR A 76 0.60 -1.18 3.15
CA TYR A 76 2.02 -1.30 3.41
C TYR A 76 2.53 -0.05 4.13
N ASN A 77 3.21 -0.21 5.26
CA ASN A 77 3.90 0.87 5.99
C ASN A 77 5.39 0.58 6.13
N ARG A 78 6.27 1.28 5.40
CA ARG A 78 7.72 1.13 5.57
C ARG A 78 8.19 1.86 6.82
N LYS A 79 9.01 1.20 7.65
CA LYS A 79 9.50 1.77 8.91
C LYS A 79 10.94 2.23 8.84
N GLN A 80 11.78 1.44 8.19
CA GLN A 80 13.22 1.70 8.11
C GLN A 80 13.58 2.57 6.90
N ALA A 81 14.67 3.30 7.05
CA ALA A 81 15.27 4.03 5.94
C ALA A 81 15.79 3.03 4.90
N VAL A 82 15.68 3.41 3.64
CA VAL A 82 16.23 2.66 2.52
C VAL A 82 17.16 3.56 1.72
N GLU A 83 18.18 2.95 1.13
CA GLU A 83 19.10 3.62 0.21
C GLU A 83 18.49 3.70 -1.20
N GLY A 84 19.09 4.53 -2.06
CA GLY A 84 18.68 4.72 -3.45
C GLY A 84 18.02 6.08 -3.70
N ASP A 85 17.68 6.35 -4.96
CA ASP A 85 16.92 7.55 -5.31
C ASP A 85 15.42 7.40 -5.02
N ASN A 86 14.67 8.49 -5.12
CA ASN A 86 13.25 8.48 -4.77
C ASN A 86 12.44 7.58 -5.70
N ALA A 87 12.76 7.53 -7.00
CA ALA A 87 12.05 6.69 -7.95
C ALA A 87 12.24 5.20 -7.62
N ASP A 88 13.47 4.78 -7.28
CA ASP A 88 13.77 3.43 -6.82
C ASP A 88 13.03 3.08 -5.53
N LYS A 89 13.01 4.00 -4.56
CA LYS A 89 12.32 3.80 -3.27
C LYS A 89 10.82 3.64 -3.43
N ILE A 90 10.22 4.44 -4.33
CA ILE A 90 8.80 4.39 -4.71
C ILE A 90 8.52 3.06 -5.42
N ARG A 91 9.32 2.70 -6.43
CA ARG A 91 9.19 1.43 -7.17
C ARG A 91 9.25 0.23 -6.24
N GLN A 92 10.20 0.21 -5.31
CA GLN A 92 10.28 -0.83 -4.27
C GLN A 92 9.03 -0.88 -3.39
N ALA A 93 8.42 0.27 -3.06
CA ALA A 93 7.20 0.31 -2.24
C ALA A 93 6.00 -0.26 -2.98
N LEU A 94 5.83 0.13 -4.25
CA LEU A 94 4.76 -0.35 -5.11
C LEU A 94 4.90 -1.85 -5.39
N ALA A 95 6.10 -2.31 -5.76
CA ALA A 95 6.34 -3.73 -6.00
C ALA A 95 6.09 -4.58 -4.74
N GLU A 96 6.53 -4.13 -3.57
CA GLU A 96 6.31 -4.84 -2.31
C GLU A 96 4.82 -4.94 -1.95
N VAL A 97 4.08 -3.84 -2.03
CA VAL A 97 2.63 -3.87 -1.71
C VAL A 97 1.84 -4.71 -2.72
N LEU A 98 2.16 -4.62 -4.01
CA LEU A 98 1.49 -5.38 -5.07
C LEU A 98 1.79 -6.87 -4.96
N SER A 99 3.04 -7.25 -4.65
CA SER A 99 3.41 -8.65 -4.41
C SER A 99 2.64 -9.25 -3.24
N LYS A 100 2.41 -8.48 -2.17
CA LYS A 100 1.60 -8.94 -1.04
C LYS A 100 0.11 -9.00 -1.38
N CYS A 101 -0.39 -8.08 -2.20
CA CYS A 101 -1.77 -8.14 -2.71
C CYS A 101 -1.99 -9.40 -3.55
N GLU A 102 -1.08 -9.73 -4.47
CA GLU A 102 -1.13 -10.96 -5.28
C GLU A 102 -1.10 -12.22 -4.39
N GLN A 103 -0.21 -12.26 -3.38
CA GLN A 103 -0.16 -13.36 -2.41
C GLN A 103 -1.47 -13.51 -1.62
N LEU A 104 -2.14 -12.40 -1.29
CA LEU A 104 -3.43 -12.42 -0.61
C LEU A 104 -4.54 -12.94 -1.52
N GLU A 105 -4.64 -12.47 -2.77
CA GLU A 105 -5.63 -12.98 -3.73
C GLU A 105 -5.48 -14.49 -3.98
N ALA A 106 -4.24 -15.00 -3.99
CA ALA A 106 -3.96 -16.42 -4.14
C ALA A 106 -4.15 -17.24 -2.84
N SER A 107 -4.42 -16.61 -1.69
CA SER A 107 -4.51 -17.30 -0.41
C SER A 107 -5.85 -18.02 -0.24
N ALA A 108 -5.80 -19.36 -0.15
CA ALA A 108 -6.99 -20.20 -0.02
C ALA A 108 -7.85 -19.84 1.21
N GLU A 109 -7.24 -19.33 2.29
CA GLU A 109 -7.96 -18.90 3.48
C GLU A 109 -8.91 -17.72 3.25
N LEU A 110 -8.70 -16.93 2.18
CA LEU A 110 -9.59 -15.83 1.79
C LEU A 110 -10.74 -16.28 0.90
N GLU A 111 -10.82 -17.56 0.53
CA GLU A 111 -11.96 -18.15 -0.18
C GLU A 111 -12.32 -17.44 -1.50
N ASN A 112 -11.32 -16.83 -2.17
CA ASN A 112 -11.50 -15.99 -3.36
C ASN A 112 -12.52 -14.85 -3.15
N ALA A 113 -12.62 -14.35 -1.92
CA ALA A 113 -13.58 -13.31 -1.56
C ALA A 113 -12.98 -11.90 -1.56
N VAL A 114 -11.69 -11.76 -1.85
CA VAL A 114 -10.95 -10.50 -1.77
C VAL A 114 -10.21 -10.29 -3.08
N HIS A 115 -10.46 -9.14 -3.70
CA HIS A 115 -9.82 -8.67 -4.91
C HIS A 115 -9.36 -7.23 -4.71
N PHE A 116 -8.20 -6.89 -5.25
CA PHE A 116 -7.66 -5.55 -5.17
C PHE A 116 -7.93 -4.77 -6.46
N ASN A 117 -8.33 -3.52 -6.28
CA ASN A 117 -8.55 -2.58 -7.36
C ASN A 117 -7.20 -1.97 -7.76
N GLY A 118 -6.63 -2.46 -8.85
CA GLY A 118 -5.38 -1.99 -9.43
C GLY A 118 -5.44 -0.55 -9.94
N ALA A 119 -6.64 0.02 -10.11
CA ALA A 119 -6.80 1.43 -10.49
C ALA A 119 -6.77 2.39 -9.29
N SER A 120 -6.95 1.92 -8.05
CA SER A 120 -7.13 2.79 -6.89
C SER A 120 -6.04 2.53 -5.85
N LEU A 121 -5.15 3.51 -5.67
CA LEU A 121 -4.09 3.48 -4.67
C LEU A 121 -4.07 4.76 -3.85
N LEU A 122 -3.58 4.65 -2.61
CA LEU A 122 -3.23 5.78 -1.77
C LEU A 122 -1.74 5.70 -1.43
N PHE A 123 -0.98 6.69 -1.89
CA PHE A 123 0.43 6.84 -1.61
C PHE A 123 0.63 7.87 -0.49
N MET A 124 1.43 7.57 0.52
CA MET A 124 1.65 8.44 1.67
C MET A 124 3.12 8.48 2.05
N ILE A 125 3.54 9.60 2.65
CA ILE A 125 4.83 9.71 3.33
C ILE A 125 4.55 9.95 4.81
N ASN A 126 4.93 9.01 5.67
CA ASN A 126 4.57 9.08 7.08
C ASN A 126 5.36 10.15 7.85
N ASN A 127 6.54 10.51 7.36
CA ASN A 127 7.41 11.47 8.01
C ASN A 127 7.07 12.91 7.62
N ARG A 128 6.25 13.58 8.44
CA ARG A 128 5.87 14.99 8.22
C ARG A 128 7.03 15.99 8.23
N HIS A 129 8.19 15.63 8.80
CA HIS A 129 9.37 16.49 8.77
C HIS A 129 10.05 16.47 7.39
N ILE A 130 9.98 15.33 6.71
CA ILE A 130 10.49 15.15 5.35
C ILE A 130 9.48 15.67 4.33
N ALA A 131 8.20 15.33 4.50
CA ALA A 131 7.11 15.63 3.59
C ALA A 131 5.94 16.28 4.36
N PRO A 132 5.99 17.60 4.62
CA PRO A 132 4.84 18.32 5.15
C PRO A 132 3.68 18.33 4.14
N ASN A 133 2.43 18.41 4.60
CA ASN A 133 1.29 18.40 3.68
C ASN A 133 1.07 19.77 3.00
N THR A 134 1.86 20.06 1.96
CA THR A 134 1.82 21.32 1.19
C THR A 134 1.75 21.07 -0.32
N SER A 135 1.49 22.11 -1.11
CA SER A 135 1.47 21.99 -2.58
C SER A 135 2.87 21.78 -3.15
N GLU A 136 3.88 22.43 -2.55
CA GLU A 136 5.29 22.23 -2.93
C GLU A 136 5.74 20.78 -2.70
N THR A 137 5.32 20.15 -1.60
CA THR A 137 5.60 18.73 -1.36
C THR A 137 4.86 17.85 -2.37
N ALA A 138 3.61 18.17 -2.71
CA ALA A 138 2.85 17.43 -3.72
C ALA A 138 3.55 17.46 -5.09
N GLU A 139 3.96 18.64 -5.56
CA GLU A 139 4.66 18.80 -6.83
C GLU A 139 6.01 18.04 -6.85
N ALA A 140 6.79 18.14 -5.77
CA ALA A 140 8.06 17.44 -5.66
C ALA A 140 7.91 15.92 -5.67
N VAL A 141 6.95 15.38 -4.91
CA VAL A 141 6.70 13.94 -4.85
C VAL A 141 6.09 13.44 -6.16
N GLN A 142 5.19 14.20 -6.77
CA GLN A 142 4.57 13.84 -8.04
C GLN A 142 5.60 13.74 -9.16
N ALA A 143 6.63 14.61 -9.17
CA ALA A 143 7.72 14.53 -10.14
C ALA A 143 8.50 13.21 -10.06
N ASP A 144 8.76 12.69 -8.84
CA ASP A 144 9.43 11.42 -8.62
C ASP A 144 8.51 10.20 -8.82
N LEU A 145 7.22 10.35 -8.49
CA LEU A 145 6.21 9.30 -8.55
C LEU A 145 5.73 9.02 -9.99
N THR A 146 5.56 10.05 -10.81
CA THR A 146 4.98 9.95 -12.16
C THR A 146 5.72 8.97 -13.07
N PRO A 147 7.07 8.98 -13.18
CA PRO A 147 7.78 8.03 -14.03
C PRO A 147 7.55 6.58 -13.62
N VAL A 148 7.45 6.31 -12.32
CA VAL A 148 7.20 4.95 -11.80
C VAL A 148 5.76 4.52 -12.10
N LEU A 149 4.79 5.43 -11.96
CA LEU A 149 3.39 5.14 -12.34
C LEU A 149 3.23 4.92 -13.85
N GLN A 150 3.93 5.68 -14.68
CA GLN A 150 3.97 5.46 -16.14
C GLN A 150 4.54 4.09 -16.49
N GLN A 151 5.60 3.65 -15.80
CA GLN A 151 6.09 2.29 -15.94
C GLN A 151 5.04 1.26 -15.50
N MET A 152 4.42 1.45 -14.33
CA MET A 152 3.47 0.51 -13.73
C MET A 152 2.20 0.33 -14.58
N TYR A 153 1.60 1.43 -15.02
CA TYR A 153 0.34 1.44 -15.77
C TYR A 153 0.54 1.33 -17.28
N GLY A 154 1.75 1.57 -17.79
CA GLY A 154 2.03 1.58 -19.23
C GLY A 154 1.30 2.71 -19.94
N ASP A 155 0.54 2.36 -20.99
CA ASP A 155 -0.22 3.33 -21.79
C ASP A 155 -1.55 3.80 -21.14
N ASP A 156 -1.91 3.27 -19.97
CA ASP A 156 -3.15 3.66 -19.29
C ASP A 156 -3.01 5.02 -18.61
N ASN A 157 -4.05 5.84 -18.73
CA ASN A 157 -4.07 7.16 -18.11
C ASN A 157 -4.34 7.05 -16.62
N PHE A 158 -3.75 7.96 -15.83
CA PHE A 158 -4.00 8.06 -14.40
C PHE A 158 -4.02 9.51 -13.93
N THR A 159 -4.69 9.75 -12.80
CA THR A 159 -4.64 11.01 -12.06
C THR A 159 -3.90 10.82 -10.74
N VAL A 160 -3.30 11.91 -10.25
CA VAL A 160 -2.65 11.97 -8.95
C VAL A 160 -3.14 13.22 -8.25
N GLU A 161 -3.82 13.06 -7.13
CA GLU A 161 -4.48 14.16 -6.41
C GLU A 161 -4.12 14.13 -4.94
N ARG A 162 -3.84 15.29 -4.35
CA ARG A 162 -3.61 15.39 -2.91
C ARG A 162 -4.93 15.18 -2.18
N THR A 163 -4.95 14.32 -1.16
CA THR A 163 -6.21 13.94 -0.50
C THR A 163 -6.77 15.02 0.42
N SER A 164 -5.94 15.98 0.84
CA SER A 164 -6.33 17.03 1.78
C SER A 164 -5.44 18.26 1.66
N GLU A 165 -6.01 19.43 1.89
CA GLU A 165 -5.29 20.70 1.97
C GLU A 165 -4.94 21.09 3.42
N ASP A 166 -5.39 20.32 4.41
CA ASP A 166 -5.08 20.60 5.81
C ASP A 166 -3.62 20.22 6.11
N ALA A 167 -2.78 21.23 6.37
CA ALA A 167 -1.37 21.05 6.69
C ALA A 167 -1.11 20.21 7.95
N ARG A 168 -2.12 19.98 8.79
CA ARG A 168 -2.03 19.13 9.99
C ARG A 168 -2.16 17.64 9.67
N GLU A 169 -2.78 17.32 8.54
CA GLU A 169 -2.92 15.95 8.08
C GLU A 169 -1.61 15.42 7.51
N ARG A 170 -1.52 14.10 7.43
CA ARG A 170 -0.37 13.43 6.81
C ARG A 170 -0.41 13.69 5.30
N PHE A 171 0.76 13.93 4.71
CA PHE A 171 0.88 14.02 3.27
C PHE A 171 0.46 12.70 2.60
N ALA A 172 -0.50 12.80 1.67
CA ALA A 172 -1.00 11.67 0.90
C ALA A 172 -1.49 12.09 -0.48
N LEU A 173 -1.31 11.20 -1.45
CA LEU A 173 -1.74 11.33 -2.83
C LEU A 173 -2.65 10.14 -3.18
N ARG A 174 -3.86 10.41 -3.64
CA ARG A 174 -4.75 9.42 -4.28
C ARG A 174 -4.32 9.27 -5.73
N ILE A 175 -4.15 8.03 -6.16
CA ILE A 175 -3.83 7.67 -7.53
C ILE A 175 -5.05 6.94 -8.08
N SER A 176 -5.57 7.40 -9.22
CA SER A 176 -6.72 6.80 -9.90
C SER A 176 -6.36 6.52 -11.36
N ALA A 177 -6.23 5.26 -11.75
CA ALA A 177 -6.07 4.87 -13.15
C ALA A 177 -7.42 4.74 -13.86
N ASN A 178 -7.39 4.79 -15.18
CA ASN A 178 -8.60 4.64 -16.00
C ASN A 178 -9.06 3.18 -16.08
N SER A 179 -8.13 2.22 -15.99
CA SER A 179 -8.42 0.79 -16.07
C SER A 179 -8.03 0.05 -14.78
N ASP A 180 -8.93 -0.79 -14.26
CA ASP A 180 -8.64 -1.71 -13.16
C ASP A 180 -7.83 -2.91 -13.66
N LYS A 181 -6.51 -2.72 -13.75
CA LYS A 181 -5.57 -3.75 -14.22
C LYS A 181 -5.32 -4.79 -13.12
N PRO A 182 -5.14 -6.08 -13.49
CA PRO A 182 -4.77 -7.10 -12.51
C PRO A 182 -3.48 -6.74 -11.77
N ILE A 183 -3.45 -7.03 -10.46
CA ILE A 183 -2.27 -6.77 -9.61
C ILE A 183 -1.00 -7.42 -10.17
N SER A 184 -1.12 -8.62 -10.72
CA SER A 184 -0.01 -9.35 -11.34
C SER A 184 0.58 -8.64 -12.56
N GLU A 185 -0.24 -7.97 -13.37
CA GLU A 185 0.22 -7.16 -14.51
C GLU A 185 1.00 -5.93 -14.01
N LEU A 186 0.44 -5.21 -13.03
CA LEU A 186 1.08 -4.01 -12.46
C LEU A 186 2.42 -4.36 -11.81
N LEU A 187 2.50 -5.49 -11.11
CA LEU A 187 3.72 -5.99 -10.49
C LEU A 187 4.78 -6.35 -11.54
N ALA A 188 4.40 -7.09 -12.58
CA ALA A 188 5.31 -7.49 -13.66
C ALA A 188 5.91 -6.26 -14.37
N ASN A 189 5.11 -5.22 -14.60
CA ASN A 189 5.58 -3.98 -15.22
C ASN A 189 6.67 -3.25 -14.41
N LEU A 190 6.68 -3.41 -13.08
CA LEU A 190 7.70 -2.84 -12.18
C LEU A 190 8.99 -3.69 -12.08
N GLY A 191 9.07 -4.79 -12.85
CA GLY A 191 10.17 -5.74 -12.84
C GLY A 191 10.07 -6.78 -11.72
N GLY A 192 8.85 -7.08 -11.27
CA GLY A 192 8.52 -8.16 -10.34
C GLY A 192 8.32 -9.50 -11.05
#